data_AF-A0A5S3NAT2-F1
#
_entry.id   AF-A0A5S3NAT2-F1
#
_cell.length_a   1.000
_cell.length_b   1.000
_cell.length_c   1.000
_cell.angle_alpha   90.00
_cell.angle_beta   90.00
_cell.angle_gamma   90.00
#
_symmetry.space_group_name_H-M   'P 1'
#
loop_
_entity.id
_entity.type
_entity.pdbx_description
1 polymer ?
#
loop_
_entity_poly.entity_id
_entity_poly.type
_entity_poly.pdbx_seq_one_letter_code
_entity_poly.pdbx_strand_id
1 'polypeptide(L)'
;MIKYKKIRGHNRILKDIEDWKNYNKDLDLEYLDKAKRNYCKFWVNPFCDIAVLGSEIPTPKGKIRSKIIDSFIEIYDAWDAKLKTLNKPYHLVLWLFENNLERSQVVCAIDGLLDFYKISFYRPKNQKEIPLQNFGKLSEKLSEFNWIYAHEEGYFTEEDVKFEIEMVDDGEVSDILKWYKQKRKTSYRTFTNEEGVITYYQKLGNIWIGSKNGYL
;
A
#
# COMPACT_ATOMS: atom_id res chain seq x y z
N MET A 1 24.08 3.64 -7.41
CA MET A 1 23.65 2.35 -6.80
C MET A 1 23.04 2.66 -5.44
N ILE A 2 21.78 2.29 -5.22
CA ILE A 2 21.07 2.55 -3.96
C ILE A 2 21.77 1.79 -2.82
N LYS A 3 22.09 2.49 -1.72
CA LYS A 3 22.66 1.88 -0.52
C LYS A 3 21.53 1.56 0.45
N TYR A 4 21.45 0.32 0.94
CA TYR A 4 20.43 -0.08 1.92
C TYR A 4 21.00 -0.18 3.32
N LYS A 5 20.24 0.29 4.31
CA LYS A 5 20.58 0.13 5.72
C LYS A 5 20.49 -1.34 6.13
N LYS A 6 21.50 -1.82 6.87
CA LYS A 6 21.47 -3.17 7.46
C LYS A 6 20.42 -3.23 8.57
N ILE A 7 19.46 -4.15 8.45
CA ILE A 7 18.46 -4.43 9.50
C ILE A 7 19.12 -5.23 10.63
N ARG A 8 18.89 -4.78 11.87
CA ARG A 8 19.42 -5.40 13.11
C ARG A 8 18.29 -5.57 14.12
N GLY A 9 18.50 -6.42 15.13
CA GLY A 9 17.51 -6.60 16.21
C GLY A 9 16.25 -7.33 15.77
N HIS A 10 16.38 -8.36 14.92
CA HIS A 10 15.24 -9.10 14.35
C HIS A 10 14.23 -9.60 15.39
N ASN A 11 14.69 -10.09 16.55
CA ASN A 11 13.78 -10.56 17.61
C ASN A 11 12.95 -9.42 18.21
N ARG A 12 13.56 -8.24 18.38
CA ARG A 12 12.84 -7.03 18.83
C ARG A 12 11.81 -6.61 17.79
N ILE A 13 12.20 -6.54 16.53
CA ILE A 13 11.28 -6.21 15.43
C ILE A 13 10.08 -7.17 15.38
N LEU A 14 10.32 -8.48 15.53
CA LEU A 14 9.23 -9.46 15.55
C LEU A 14 8.27 -9.27 16.73
N LYS A 15 8.80 -8.86 17.89
CA LYS A 15 7.99 -8.50 19.05
C LYS A 15 7.19 -7.21 18.79
N ASP A 16 7.84 -6.18 18.26
CA ASP A 16 7.18 -4.90 17.95
C ASP A 16 6.05 -5.09 16.92
N ILE A 17 6.22 -5.99 15.95
CA ILE A 17 5.15 -6.37 15.00
C ILE A 17 3.99 -7.08 15.72
N GLU A 18 4.29 -7.97 16.67
CA GLU A 18 3.26 -8.65 17.45
C GLU A 18 2.48 -7.66 18.33
N ASP A 19 3.18 -6.72 18.98
CA ASP A 19 2.57 -5.68 19.79
C ASP A 19 1.71 -4.73 18.93
N TRP A 20 2.21 -4.28 17.78
CA TRP A 20 1.46 -3.49 16.79
C TRP A 20 0.20 -4.24 16.32
N LYS A 21 0.32 -5.52 16.00
CA LYS A 21 -0.82 -6.35 15.58
C LYS A 21 -1.88 -6.41 16.66
N ASN A 22 -1.48 -6.73 17.89
CA ASN A 22 -2.42 -6.90 19.00
C ASN A 22 -3.14 -5.61 19.35
N TYR A 23 -2.45 -4.46 19.27
CA TYR A 23 -3.08 -3.15 19.40
C TYR A 23 -4.12 -2.89 18.30
N ASN A 24 -3.80 -3.20 17.05
CA ASN A 24 -4.66 -2.87 15.90
C ASN A 24 -5.79 -3.87 15.62
N LYS A 25 -5.85 -5.02 16.30
CA LYS A 25 -7.00 -5.95 16.21
C LYS A 25 -8.30 -5.33 16.72
N ASP A 26 -8.20 -4.40 17.66
CA ASP A 26 -9.36 -3.75 18.25
C ASP A 26 -9.87 -2.61 17.36
N LEU A 27 -10.83 -2.91 16.48
CA LEU A 27 -11.51 -1.86 15.70
C LEU A 27 -12.43 -1.03 16.60
N ASP A 28 -12.14 0.27 16.72
CA ASP A 28 -13.00 1.23 17.41
C ASP A 28 -14.27 1.50 16.59
N LEU A 29 -15.39 0.95 17.04
CA LEU A 29 -16.69 1.08 16.37
C LEU A 29 -17.33 2.47 16.59
N GLU A 30 -17.02 3.15 17.70
CA GLU A 30 -17.54 4.49 17.95
C GLU A 30 -16.88 5.49 17.00
N TYR A 31 -15.56 5.40 16.84
CA TYR A 31 -14.85 6.17 15.83
C TYR A 31 -15.34 5.85 14.42
N LEU A 32 -15.49 4.56 14.09
CA LEU A 32 -15.95 4.14 12.78
C LEU A 32 -17.36 4.69 12.48
N ASP A 33 -18.27 4.72 13.45
CA ASP A 33 -19.61 5.27 13.24
C ASP A 33 -19.59 6.78 12.97
N LYS A 34 -18.62 7.53 13.52
CA LYS A 34 -18.46 8.96 13.23
C LYS A 34 -17.79 9.21 11.88
N ALA A 35 -16.67 8.54 11.63
CA ALA A 35 -15.84 8.77 10.44
C ALA A 35 -16.34 8.04 9.19
N LYS A 36 -17.18 7.01 9.38
CA LYS A 36 -17.70 6.09 8.35
C LYS A 36 -16.64 5.28 7.58
N ARG A 37 -15.37 5.44 7.93
CA ARG A 37 -14.23 4.68 7.42
C ARG A 37 -13.11 4.59 8.45
N ASN A 38 -12.32 3.53 8.38
CA ASN A 38 -11.10 3.37 9.16
C ASN A 38 -10.03 2.63 8.34
N TYR A 39 -8.78 2.72 8.78
CA TYR A 39 -7.66 1.99 8.19
C TYR A 39 -6.58 1.68 9.23
N CYS A 40 -5.94 0.54 9.06
CA CYS A 40 -4.73 0.15 9.79
C CYS A 40 -3.59 0.05 8.79
N LYS A 41 -2.60 0.94 8.93
CA LYS A 41 -1.35 0.93 8.15
C LYS A 41 -0.23 0.28 8.97
N PHE A 42 0.70 -0.40 8.30
CA PHE A 42 1.92 -0.88 8.96
C PHE A 42 2.73 0.28 9.56
N TRP A 43 2.98 0.23 10.86
CA TRP A 43 3.71 1.27 11.59
C TRP A 43 4.64 0.67 12.63
N VAL A 44 5.72 0.04 12.15
CA VAL A 44 6.75 -0.56 13.02
C VAL A 44 8.14 -0.24 12.51
N ASN A 45 8.99 0.22 13.43
CA ASN A 45 10.37 0.55 13.13
C ASN A 45 11.18 -0.72 12.76
N PRO A 46 12.12 -0.62 11.81
CA PRO A 46 12.51 0.59 11.11
C PRO A 46 11.70 0.86 9.82
N PHE A 47 10.77 0.00 9.43
CA PHE A 47 10.20 0.04 8.08
C PHE A 47 9.21 1.18 7.84
N CYS A 48 8.73 1.85 8.89
CA CYS A 48 7.96 3.08 8.78
C CYS A 48 8.80 4.36 8.99
N ASP A 49 10.11 4.23 9.25
CA ASP A 49 10.98 5.38 9.49
C ASP A 49 11.29 6.13 8.18
N ILE A 50 11.59 7.42 8.31
CA ILE A 50 12.16 8.22 7.23
C ILE A 50 13.65 7.90 7.10
N ALA A 51 14.12 7.65 5.88
CA ALA A 51 15.53 7.43 5.60
C ALA A 51 16.32 8.75 5.66
N VAL A 52 17.06 8.99 6.75
CA VAL A 52 17.81 10.26 6.96
C VAL A 52 19.28 10.20 6.51
N LEU A 53 19.87 9.00 6.32
CA LEU A 53 21.33 8.82 6.21
C LEU A 53 21.83 8.42 4.80
N GLY A 54 21.27 9.01 3.74
CA GLY A 54 21.69 8.73 2.35
C GLY A 54 21.62 7.23 1.97
N SER A 55 20.85 6.45 2.72
CA SER A 55 20.65 5.03 2.56
C SER A 55 19.20 4.70 2.85
N GLU A 56 18.61 3.88 1.98
CA GLU A 56 17.21 3.51 2.05
C GLU A 56 16.98 2.41 3.08
N ILE A 57 15.78 2.37 3.62
CA ILE A 57 15.33 1.28 4.47
C ILE A 57 14.81 0.18 3.56
N PRO A 58 15.40 -1.03 3.59
CA PRO A 58 14.95 -2.10 2.71
C PRO A 58 13.55 -2.57 3.09
N THR A 59 12.73 -2.91 2.09
CA THR A 59 11.44 -3.57 2.33
C THR A 59 11.62 -4.85 3.16
N PRO A 60 10.67 -5.20 4.06
CA PRO A 60 10.75 -6.41 4.87
C PRO A 60 10.94 -7.69 4.04
N LYS A 61 11.80 -8.60 4.51
CA LYS A 61 12.11 -9.89 3.86
C LYS A 61 12.07 -11.06 4.85
N GLY A 62 12.00 -12.28 4.32
CA GLY A 62 12.07 -13.52 5.09
C GLY A 62 11.02 -13.59 6.21
N LYS A 63 11.45 -13.97 7.42
CA LYS A 63 10.56 -14.15 8.59
C LYS A 63 9.79 -12.88 8.95
N ILE A 64 10.39 -11.70 8.80
CA ILE A 64 9.71 -10.43 9.09
C ILE A 64 8.58 -10.21 8.09
N ARG A 65 8.84 -10.40 6.78
CA ARG A 65 7.80 -10.32 5.74
C ARG A 65 6.62 -11.24 6.05
N SER A 66 6.88 -12.51 6.35
CA SER A 66 5.83 -13.46 6.71
C SER A 66 5.06 -12.99 7.95
N LYS A 67 5.74 -12.50 8.98
CA LYS A 67 5.09 -12.03 10.21
C LYS A 67 4.18 -10.82 9.96
N ILE A 68 4.59 -9.88 9.11
CA ILE A 68 3.78 -8.71 8.75
C ILE A 68 2.50 -9.13 8.02
N ILE A 69 2.62 -10.01 7.01
CA ILE A 69 1.47 -10.50 6.24
C ILE A 69 0.49 -11.26 7.14
N ASP A 70 0.99 -12.17 7.96
CA ASP A 70 0.18 -12.92 8.93
C ASP A 70 -0.54 -11.98 9.91
N SER A 71 0.15 -10.93 10.37
CA SER A 71 -0.43 -9.92 11.25
C SER A 71 -1.57 -9.14 10.58
N PHE A 72 -1.42 -8.76 9.31
CA PHE A 72 -2.50 -8.12 8.55
C PHE A 72 -3.72 -9.02 8.36
N ILE A 73 -3.51 -10.32 8.10
CA ILE A 73 -4.61 -11.29 8.02
C ILE A 73 -5.34 -11.37 9.37
N GLU A 74 -4.60 -11.46 10.49
CA GLU A 74 -5.19 -11.51 11.82
C GLU A 74 -5.95 -10.22 12.20
N ILE A 75 -5.47 -9.04 11.78
CA ILE A 75 -6.18 -7.77 11.96
C ILE A 75 -7.45 -7.75 11.11
N TYR A 76 -7.36 -8.16 9.84
CA TYR A 76 -8.50 -8.28 8.94
C TYR A 76 -9.59 -9.16 9.57
N ASP A 77 -9.24 -10.35 10.04
CA ASP A 77 -10.21 -11.30 10.61
C ASP A 77 -10.86 -10.77 11.90
N ALA A 78 -10.09 -10.07 12.74
CA ALA A 78 -10.63 -9.41 13.94
C ALA A 78 -11.59 -8.27 13.60
N TRP A 79 -11.24 -7.45 12.60
CA TRP A 79 -12.11 -6.36 12.11
C TRP A 79 -13.37 -6.91 11.47
N ASP A 80 -13.26 -7.97 10.67
CA ASP A 80 -14.38 -8.65 10.04
C ASP A 80 -15.39 -9.16 11.09
N ALA A 81 -14.89 -9.84 12.13
CA ALA A 81 -15.71 -10.32 13.24
C ALA A 81 -16.47 -9.17 13.94
N LYS A 82 -15.81 -8.03 14.18
CA LYS A 82 -16.43 -6.84 14.78
C LYS A 82 -17.45 -6.19 13.85
N LEU A 83 -17.12 -6.00 12.58
CA LEU A 83 -18.00 -5.35 11.60
C LEU A 83 -19.30 -6.14 11.38
N LYS A 84 -19.24 -7.48 11.44
CA LYS A 84 -20.43 -8.35 11.40
C LYS A 84 -21.42 -8.05 12.53
N THR A 85 -20.96 -7.58 13.69
CA THR A 85 -21.85 -7.23 14.82
C THR A 85 -22.72 -6.01 14.54
N LEU A 86 -22.35 -5.16 13.57
CA LEU A 86 -23.12 -3.98 13.18
C LEU A 86 -24.40 -4.34 12.42
N ASN A 87 -24.55 -5.59 11.94
CA ASN A 87 -25.70 -6.06 11.16
C ASN A 87 -26.07 -5.14 9.97
N LYS A 88 -25.06 -4.56 9.32
CA LYS A 88 -25.22 -3.70 8.14
C LYS A 88 -24.11 -3.93 7.12
N PRO A 89 -24.29 -3.52 5.85
CA PRO A 89 -23.23 -3.63 4.84
C PRO A 89 -21.97 -2.87 5.25
N TYR A 90 -20.81 -3.45 4.96
CA TYR A 90 -19.51 -2.83 5.13
C TYR A 90 -18.57 -3.26 4.00
N HIS A 91 -17.64 -2.37 3.67
CA HIS A 91 -16.47 -2.69 2.86
C HIS A 91 -15.32 -3.02 3.81
N LEU A 92 -14.62 -4.14 3.58
CA LEU A 92 -13.41 -4.51 4.30
C LEU A 92 -12.47 -5.19 3.33
N VAL A 93 -11.26 -4.65 3.17
CA VAL A 93 -10.24 -5.21 2.28
C VAL A 93 -8.84 -5.11 2.88
N LEU A 94 -7.99 -6.06 2.51
CA LEU A 94 -6.55 -6.02 2.70
C LEU A 94 -5.88 -5.52 1.42
N TRP A 95 -5.20 -4.38 1.49
CA TRP A 95 -4.30 -3.91 0.46
C TRP A 95 -2.90 -4.45 0.71
N LEU A 96 -2.50 -5.46 -0.06
CA LEU A 96 -1.18 -6.08 0.04
C LEU A 96 -0.27 -5.57 -1.08
N PHE A 97 0.69 -4.72 -0.71
CA PHE A 97 1.68 -4.15 -1.62
C PHE A 97 2.81 -5.17 -1.81
N GLU A 98 2.95 -5.71 -3.01
CA GLU A 98 3.85 -6.83 -3.25
C GLU A 98 5.33 -6.44 -3.06
N ASN A 99 5.69 -5.31 -3.65
CA ASN A 99 7.06 -4.77 -3.69
C ASN A 99 7.40 -3.89 -2.49
N ASN A 100 6.40 -3.20 -1.93
CA ASN A 100 6.55 -2.22 -0.84
C ASN A 100 5.65 -2.62 0.34
N LEU A 101 5.94 -3.78 0.94
CA LEU A 101 5.06 -4.44 1.91
C LEU A 101 4.67 -3.53 3.07
N GLU A 102 5.59 -2.69 3.52
CA GLU A 102 5.38 -1.69 4.57
C GLU A 102 4.31 -0.63 4.25
N ARG A 103 3.85 -0.53 3.00
CA ARG A 103 2.72 0.32 2.60
C ARG A 103 1.37 -0.39 2.68
N SER A 104 1.35 -1.68 2.99
CA SER A 104 0.13 -2.49 3.10
C SER A 104 -0.79 -2.00 4.21
N GLN A 105 -2.10 -2.22 4.03
CA GLN A 105 -3.13 -1.71 4.93
C GLN A 105 -4.34 -2.65 4.97
N VAL A 106 -5.02 -2.70 6.12
CA VAL A 106 -6.42 -3.16 6.20
C VAL A 106 -7.29 -1.91 6.23
N VAL A 107 -8.29 -1.82 5.37
CA VAL A 107 -9.19 -0.68 5.31
C VAL A 107 -10.63 -1.13 5.38
N CYS A 108 -11.48 -0.33 6.05
CA CYS A 108 -12.91 -0.59 6.10
C CYS A 108 -13.73 0.69 5.94
N ALA A 109 -14.94 0.55 5.41
CA ALA A 109 -15.91 1.64 5.32
C ALA A 109 -17.34 1.12 5.50
N ILE A 110 -18.23 1.99 5.98
CA ILE A 110 -19.63 1.70 6.25
C ILE A 110 -20.51 2.82 5.70
N ASP A 111 -21.82 2.57 5.62
CA ASP A 111 -22.84 3.56 5.26
C ASP A 111 -22.50 4.32 3.96
N GLY A 112 -22.57 5.66 3.96
CA GLY A 112 -22.34 6.50 2.78
C GLY A 112 -20.93 6.44 2.18
N LEU A 113 -19.97 5.74 2.82
CA LEU A 113 -18.59 5.62 2.33
C LEU A 113 -18.22 4.21 1.84
N LEU A 114 -19.20 3.31 1.65
CA LEU A 114 -18.95 1.94 1.17
C LEU A 114 -18.06 1.86 -0.08
N ASP A 115 -18.25 2.79 -1.02
CA ASP A 115 -17.53 2.79 -2.30
C ASP A 115 -16.23 3.61 -2.26
N PHE A 116 -15.91 4.27 -1.14
CA PHE A 116 -14.79 5.21 -1.03
C PHE A 116 -13.46 4.60 -1.48
N TYR A 117 -13.20 3.34 -1.07
CA TYR A 117 -11.95 2.66 -1.36
C TYR A 117 -11.91 1.92 -2.70
N LYS A 118 -13.03 1.84 -3.43
CA LYS A 118 -13.08 1.12 -4.71
C LYS A 118 -12.25 1.80 -5.80
N ILE A 119 -12.10 3.12 -5.71
CA ILE A 119 -11.39 3.96 -6.66
C ILE A 119 -9.93 4.27 -6.26
N SER A 120 -9.44 3.72 -5.14
CA SER A 120 -8.11 4.06 -4.60
C SER A 120 -6.94 3.72 -5.53
N PHE A 121 -7.10 2.73 -6.40
CA PHE A 121 -6.03 2.24 -7.26
C PHE A 121 -6.53 1.97 -8.68
N TYR A 122 -5.65 2.17 -9.66
CA TYR A 122 -5.91 1.76 -11.02
C TYR A 122 -5.97 0.23 -11.12
N ARG A 123 -7.14 -0.30 -11.52
CA ARG A 123 -7.40 -1.71 -11.76
C ARG A 123 -7.34 -1.96 -13.28
N PRO A 124 -6.28 -2.58 -13.83
CA PRO A 124 -6.19 -2.86 -15.25
C PRO A 124 -7.29 -3.83 -15.69
N LYS A 125 -7.76 -3.72 -16.94
CA LYS A 125 -8.75 -4.65 -17.52
C LYS A 125 -8.28 -6.10 -17.48
N ASN A 126 -6.99 -6.32 -17.75
CA ASN A 126 -6.36 -7.63 -17.66
C ASN A 126 -6.00 -7.90 -16.20
N GLN A 127 -6.85 -8.66 -15.52
CA GLN A 127 -6.63 -9.11 -14.16
C GLN A 127 -5.56 -10.21 -14.11
N LYS A 128 -4.88 -10.30 -12.98
CA LYS A 128 -3.89 -11.34 -12.68
C LYS A 128 -4.29 -12.07 -11.41
N GLU A 129 -3.83 -13.31 -11.29
CA GLU A 129 -3.94 -14.06 -10.05
C GLU A 129 -2.76 -13.71 -9.12
N ILE A 130 -3.05 -13.64 -7.82
CA ILE A 130 -2.00 -13.48 -6.82
C ILE A 130 -1.10 -14.72 -6.84
N PRO A 131 0.24 -14.57 -6.85
CA PRO A 131 1.14 -15.72 -6.89
C PRO A 131 1.26 -16.36 -5.49
N LEU A 132 0.24 -17.11 -5.06
CA LEU A 132 0.14 -17.73 -3.73
C LEU A 132 1.37 -18.58 -3.36
N GLN A 133 2.02 -19.20 -4.34
CA GLN A 133 3.26 -19.96 -4.18
C GLN A 133 4.40 -19.16 -3.56
N ASN A 134 4.39 -17.82 -3.69
CA ASN A 134 5.41 -16.93 -3.15
C ASN A 134 5.27 -16.68 -1.65
N PHE A 135 4.20 -17.17 -1.01
CA PHE A 135 3.86 -16.87 0.39
C PHE A 135 4.12 -18.03 1.37
N GLY A 136 4.64 -19.17 0.88
CA GLY A 136 4.96 -20.32 1.71
C GLY A 136 3.76 -20.77 2.55
N LYS A 137 3.93 -20.94 3.86
CA LYS A 137 2.86 -21.40 4.78
C LYS A 137 1.64 -20.48 4.84
N LEU A 138 1.73 -19.25 4.37
CA LEU A 138 0.60 -18.31 4.36
C LEU A 138 -0.28 -18.46 3.11
N SER A 139 0.10 -19.30 2.15
CA SER A 139 -0.68 -19.51 0.92
C SER A 139 -2.11 -19.98 1.22
N GLU A 140 -2.28 -20.87 2.21
CA GLU A 140 -3.59 -21.38 2.62
C GLU A 140 -4.49 -20.24 3.13
N LYS A 141 -4.01 -19.45 4.10
CA LYS A 141 -4.76 -18.29 4.62
C LYS A 141 -5.07 -17.25 3.55
N LEU A 142 -4.13 -16.99 2.64
CA LEU A 142 -4.30 -16.02 1.56
C LEU A 142 -5.27 -16.53 0.48
N SER A 143 -5.43 -17.85 0.33
CA SER A 143 -6.40 -18.44 -0.61
C SER A 143 -7.86 -18.22 -0.20
N GLU A 144 -8.11 -17.86 1.06
CA GLU A 144 -9.46 -17.51 1.56
C GLU A 144 -9.95 -16.14 1.05
N PHE A 145 -9.05 -15.32 0.50
CA PHE A 145 -9.39 -14.00 -0.02
C PHE A 145 -9.69 -14.05 -1.52
N ASN A 146 -10.70 -13.29 -1.94
CA ASN A 146 -10.93 -12.93 -3.32
C ASN A 146 -10.05 -11.72 -3.67
N TRP A 147 -9.08 -11.92 -4.55
CA TRP A 147 -8.07 -10.90 -4.88
C TRP A 147 -8.40 -10.17 -6.18
N ILE A 148 -8.26 -8.85 -6.14
CA ILE A 148 -8.22 -7.98 -7.32
C ILE A 148 -6.80 -7.49 -7.53
N TYR A 149 -6.35 -7.56 -8.79
CA TYR A 149 -5.08 -7.00 -9.23
C TYR A 149 -5.20 -5.50 -9.51
N ALA A 150 -4.32 -4.72 -8.88
CA ALA A 150 -4.20 -3.29 -9.10
C ALA A 150 -2.73 -2.86 -9.20
N HIS A 151 -2.50 -1.64 -9.70
CA HIS A 151 -1.17 -1.07 -9.83
C HIS A 151 -0.84 -0.17 -8.63
N GLU A 152 0.38 -0.32 -8.12
CA GLU A 152 1.01 0.72 -7.31
C GLU A 152 1.61 1.74 -8.28
N GLU A 153 1.22 3.00 -8.15
CA GLU A 153 1.58 4.06 -9.08
C GLU A 153 2.24 5.24 -8.38
N GLY A 154 3.26 5.78 -9.05
CA GLY A 154 3.69 7.16 -8.88
C GLY A 154 3.18 7.98 -10.06
N TYR A 155 3.10 9.30 -9.90
CA TYR A 155 2.70 10.20 -10.96
C TYR A 155 3.52 11.48 -10.91
N PHE A 156 3.53 12.20 -12.01
CA PHE A 156 4.06 13.56 -12.10
C PHE A 156 3.36 14.31 -13.24
N THR A 157 3.40 15.63 -13.16
CA THR A 157 2.92 16.60 -14.14
C THR A 157 4.09 17.45 -14.63
N GLU A 158 3.89 18.29 -15.64
CA GLU A 158 4.92 19.26 -16.04
C GLU A 158 5.21 20.30 -14.95
N GLU A 159 4.25 20.58 -14.06
CA GLU A 159 4.43 21.51 -12.94
C GLU A 159 5.38 20.92 -11.89
N ASP A 160 5.25 19.63 -11.58
CA ASP A 160 6.18 18.93 -10.69
C ASP A 160 7.63 19.01 -11.22
N VAL A 161 7.81 18.85 -12.54
CA VAL A 161 9.12 18.96 -13.19
C VAL A 161 9.68 20.39 -13.08
N LYS A 162 8.85 21.41 -13.32
CA LYS A 162 9.27 22.81 -13.17
C LYS A 162 9.67 23.13 -11.74
N PHE A 163 8.86 22.71 -10.78
CA PHE A 163 9.15 22.91 -9.36
C PHE A 163 10.47 22.25 -8.96
N GLU A 164 10.74 21.01 -9.41
CA GLU A 164 12.00 20.35 -9.10
C GLU A 164 13.21 21.06 -9.72
N ILE A 165 13.08 21.57 -10.95
CA ILE A 165 14.13 22.34 -11.62
C ILE A 165 14.44 23.66 -10.89
N GLU A 166 13.43 24.36 -10.38
CA GLU A 166 13.60 25.61 -9.63
C GLU A 166 14.31 25.41 -8.28
N MET A 167 14.37 24.18 -7.77
CA MET A 167 14.94 23.84 -6.47
C MET A 167 16.38 23.29 -6.54
N VAL A 168 16.96 23.16 -7.74
CA VAL A 168 18.31 22.61 -7.93
C VAL A 168 19.25 23.61 -8.61
N ASP A 169 20.56 23.36 -8.49
CA ASP A 169 21.58 24.15 -9.19
C ASP A 169 21.55 23.87 -10.71
N ASP A 170 21.95 24.87 -11.52
CA ASP A 170 21.97 24.80 -12.99
C ASP A 170 22.69 23.56 -13.55
N GLY A 171 23.69 23.05 -12.84
CA GLY A 171 24.45 21.86 -13.20
C GLY A 171 23.63 20.56 -13.22
N GLU A 172 22.51 20.50 -12.50
CA GLU A 172 21.67 19.30 -12.34
C GLU A 172 20.43 19.30 -13.24
N VAL A 173 20.02 20.48 -13.74
CA VAL A 173 18.79 20.68 -14.54
C VAL A 173 18.75 19.77 -15.78
N SER A 174 19.87 19.65 -16.49
CA SER A 174 19.95 18.80 -17.68
C SER A 174 19.62 17.33 -17.38
N ASP A 175 20.05 16.83 -16.22
CA ASP A 175 19.87 15.43 -15.87
C ASP A 175 18.45 15.15 -15.37
N ILE A 176 17.84 16.08 -14.65
CA ILE A 176 16.41 16.06 -14.30
C ILE A 176 15.55 16.02 -15.57
N LEU A 177 15.81 16.91 -16.53
CA LEU A 177 15.08 16.96 -17.80
C LEU A 177 15.21 15.65 -18.60
N LYS A 178 16.41 15.07 -18.67
CA LYS A 178 16.62 13.76 -19.30
C LYS A 178 15.84 12.66 -18.59
N TRP A 179 15.84 12.65 -17.27
CA TRP A 179 15.14 11.65 -16.46
C TRP A 179 13.62 11.73 -16.66
N TYR A 180 13.03 12.92 -16.59
CA TYR A 180 11.59 13.10 -16.84
C TYR A 180 11.20 12.86 -18.30
N LYS A 181 12.07 13.18 -19.27
CA LYS A 181 11.88 12.78 -20.67
C LYS A 181 11.81 11.25 -20.80
N GLN A 182 12.66 10.52 -20.10
CA GLN A 182 12.61 9.07 -20.08
C GLN A 182 11.35 8.55 -19.39
N LYS A 183 10.98 9.11 -18.23
CA LYS A 183 9.74 8.75 -17.53
C LYS A 183 8.51 8.95 -18.41
N ARG A 184 8.39 10.08 -19.11
CA ARG A 184 7.28 10.31 -20.05
C ARG A 184 7.17 9.20 -21.09
N LYS A 185 8.30 8.71 -21.62
CA LYS A 185 8.32 7.60 -22.58
C LYS A 185 7.94 6.25 -21.96
N THR A 186 8.27 6.02 -20.68
CA THR A 186 7.95 4.77 -19.97
C THR A 186 6.60 4.81 -19.26
N SER A 187 5.89 5.94 -19.30
CA SER A 187 4.55 6.05 -18.75
C SER A 187 3.61 5.13 -19.51
N TYR A 188 2.91 4.29 -18.77
CA TYR A 188 2.02 3.29 -19.35
C TYR A 188 0.56 3.78 -19.46
N ARG A 189 0.25 4.91 -18.81
CA ARG A 189 -1.00 5.65 -18.98
C ARG A 189 -0.81 7.14 -18.65
N THR A 190 -1.71 7.95 -19.19
CA THR A 190 -1.83 9.38 -18.89
C THR A 190 -3.28 9.71 -18.53
N PHE A 191 -3.49 10.84 -17.86
CA PHE A 191 -4.80 11.43 -17.61
C PHE A 191 -4.72 12.93 -17.85
N THR A 192 -5.69 13.49 -18.54
CA THR A 192 -5.80 14.94 -18.76
C THR A 192 -7.01 15.43 -17.97
N ASN A 193 -6.80 16.38 -17.06
CA ASN A 193 -7.88 16.98 -16.29
C ASN A 193 -8.65 18.04 -17.12
N GLU A 194 -9.70 18.62 -16.54
CA GLU A 194 -10.55 19.62 -17.22
C GLU A 194 -9.77 20.90 -17.60
N GLU A 195 -8.69 21.20 -16.90
CA GLU A 195 -7.80 22.34 -17.15
C GLU A 195 -6.73 22.06 -18.22
N GLY A 196 -6.70 20.84 -18.77
CA GLY A 196 -5.73 20.43 -19.79
C GLY A 196 -4.39 19.96 -19.23
N VAL A 197 -4.23 19.85 -17.90
CA VAL A 197 -3.01 19.35 -17.26
C VAL A 197 -2.89 17.85 -17.47
N ILE A 198 -1.76 17.42 -18.04
CA ILE A 198 -1.45 16.01 -18.29
C ILE A 198 -0.70 15.43 -17.08
N THR A 199 -1.27 14.39 -16.49
CA THR A 199 -0.63 13.56 -15.47
C THR A 199 -0.04 12.30 -16.11
N TYR A 200 1.23 12.04 -15.86
CA TYR A 200 1.97 10.88 -16.35
C TYR A 200 2.15 9.84 -15.24
N TYR A 201 1.63 8.63 -15.44
CA TYR A 201 1.71 7.58 -14.41
C TYR A 201 2.86 6.61 -14.67
N GLN A 202 3.59 6.28 -13.60
CA GLN A 202 4.64 5.28 -13.55
C GLN A 202 4.20 4.13 -12.67
N LYS A 203 4.34 2.90 -13.16
CA LYS A 203 4.09 1.73 -12.33
C LYS A 203 5.28 1.47 -11.43
N LEU A 204 5.06 1.50 -10.13
CA LEU A 204 6.07 1.23 -9.10
C LEU A 204 6.04 -0.23 -8.66
N GLY A 205 4.87 -0.86 -8.69
CA GLY A 205 4.68 -2.21 -8.18
C GLY A 205 3.27 -2.75 -8.42
N ASN A 206 2.98 -3.87 -7.77
CA ASN A 206 1.67 -4.51 -7.77
C ASN A 206 0.99 -4.37 -6.41
N ILE A 207 -0.33 -4.20 -6.43
CA ILE A 207 -1.19 -4.23 -5.25
C ILE A 207 -2.19 -5.36 -5.44
N TRP A 208 -2.36 -6.17 -4.39
CA TRP A 208 -3.40 -7.19 -4.31
C TRP A 208 -4.45 -6.71 -3.31
N ILE A 209 -5.68 -6.49 -3.79
CA ILE A 209 -6.80 -6.03 -2.97
C ILE A 209 -7.66 -7.25 -2.63
N GLY A 210 -7.57 -7.73 -1.39
CA GLY A 210 -8.22 -8.96 -0.95
C GLY A 210 -9.47 -8.69 -0.11
N SER A 211 -10.57 -9.38 -0.41
CA SER A 211 -11.75 -9.44 0.47
C SER A 211 -12.21 -10.88 0.71
N LYS A 212 -12.74 -11.17 1.89
CA LYS A 212 -13.42 -12.45 2.19
C LYS A 212 -14.94 -12.38 1.97
N ASN A 213 -15.52 -11.18 1.92
CA ASN A 213 -16.98 -10.99 1.94
C ASN A 213 -17.58 -10.56 0.59
N GLY A 214 -16.80 -10.56 -0.50
CA GLY A 214 -17.27 -10.30 -1.86
C GLY A 214 -17.63 -8.85 -2.20
N TYR A 215 -17.65 -7.92 -1.23
CA TYR A 215 -17.83 -6.48 -1.46
C TYR A 215 -16.50 -5.81 -1.85
N LEU A 216 -16.18 -5.83 -3.16
CA LEU A 216 -14.95 -5.31 -3.79
C LEU A 216 -15.12 -4.04 -4.62
#